data_AF-A0AA43U1F0-F1
#
_entry.id   AF-A0AA43U1F0-F1
#
_cell.length_a   1.000
_cell.length_b   1.000
_cell.length_c   1.000
_cell.angle_alpha   90.00
_cell.angle_beta   90.00
_cell.angle_gamma   90.00
#
_symmetry.space_group_name_H-M   'P 1'
#
loop_
_entity.id
_entity.type
_entity.pdbx_description
1 polymer ?
#
loop_
_entity_poly.entity_id
_entity_poly.type
_entity_poly.pdbx_seq_one_letter_code
_entity_poly.pdbx_strand_id
1 'polypeptide(L)'
;MKRKNKKSLSNKTFLYSLISTPVLLAPLFVSCNDKEETQNPKPQLLNDSQLSTIHNDFVFQLSEEGKEKFANEGESSLNFFIQLIDKLNSKYNTNHYDDGDKIANDPEFKKYFFLNKPDITKVSKSHRIDIRFKGDNVTKQVVLFYDVICFDLNVNERVNVRIPIELD
;
A
#
# COMPACT_ATOMS: atom_id res chain seq x y z
N MET A 1 36.12 40.87 43.49
CA MET A 1 35.75 42.29 43.63
C MET A 1 34.30 42.46 43.17
N LYS A 2 33.45 42.99 44.05
CA LYS A 2 32.00 43.20 43.88
C LYS A 2 31.70 44.17 42.72
N ARG A 3 30.64 43.96 41.93
CA ARG A 3 29.29 44.55 42.08
C ARG A 3 28.40 44.20 40.88
N LYS A 4 27.15 43.87 41.20
CA LYS A 4 25.99 43.69 40.32
C LYS A 4 25.62 45.01 39.63
N ASN A 5 24.94 44.95 38.48
CA ASN A 5 23.84 45.88 38.20
C ASN A 5 22.75 45.21 37.35
N LYS A 6 21.52 45.35 37.83
CA LYS A 6 20.26 44.79 37.35
C LYS A 6 19.26 45.96 37.38
N LYS A 7 18.65 46.34 36.25
CA LYS A 7 17.41 47.13 36.10
C LYS A 7 16.87 46.79 34.69
N SER A 8 15.71 46.19 34.45
CA SER A 8 14.30 46.46 34.83
C SER A 8 13.77 47.79 34.29
N LEU A 9 12.83 47.72 33.33
CA LEU A 9 11.67 48.61 33.05
C LEU A 9 11.08 48.16 31.68
N SER A 10 9.91 47.54 31.52
CA SER A 10 8.53 47.82 31.95
C SER A 10 7.72 48.64 30.92
N ASN A 11 6.60 48.02 30.51
CA ASN A 11 5.36 48.59 29.93
C ASN A 11 5.46 49.07 28.46
N LYS A 12 4.44 48.96 27.58
CA LYS A 12 2.98 49.00 27.76
C LYS A 12 2.27 48.16 26.70
N THR A 13 1.21 47.51 27.15
CA THR A 13 0.04 47.02 26.42
C THR A 13 -0.49 48.05 25.40
N PHE A 14 -0.82 47.58 24.19
CA PHE A 14 -1.66 48.32 23.24
C PHE A 14 -2.87 47.42 22.90
N LEU A 15 -3.94 47.63 23.66
CA LEU A 15 -5.27 47.09 23.39
C LEU A 15 -5.97 48.06 22.44
N TYR A 16 -6.32 47.62 21.25
CA TYR A 16 -7.41 48.21 20.48
C TYR A 16 -8.41 47.13 20.13
N SER A 17 -9.45 47.10 20.96
CA SER A 17 -10.75 46.53 20.68
C SER A 17 -11.41 47.37 19.60
N LEU A 18 -11.80 46.75 18.47
CA LEU A 18 -12.85 47.27 17.61
C LEU A 18 -13.86 46.16 17.37
N ILE A 19 -15.05 46.43 17.91
CA ILE A 19 -16.27 45.64 17.87
C ILE A 19 -16.82 45.77 16.45
N SER A 20 -16.89 44.67 15.71
CA SER A 20 -17.73 44.57 14.51
C SER A 20 -18.67 43.39 14.68
N THR A 21 -19.96 43.71 14.72
CA THR A 21 -21.13 42.84 14.91
C THR A 21 -21.13 41.61 14.01
N PRO A 22 -21.51 40.41 14.51
CA PRO A 22 -21.81 39.29 13.63
C PRO A 22 -23.14 39.54 12.91
N VAL A 23 -23.10 39.63 11.58
CA VAL A 23 -24.29 39.53 10.74
C VAL A 23 -24.72 38.06 10.75
N LEU A 24 -25.82 37.75 11.43
CA LEU A 24 -26.49 36.46 11.36
C LEU A 24 -27.09 36.28 9.96
N LEU A 25 -26.32 35.68 9.06
CA LEU A 25 -26.87 35.11 7.82
C LEU A 25 -27.53 33.78 8.17
N ALA A 26 -28.86 33.78 8.27
CA ALA A 26 -29.63 32.55 8.36
C ALA A 26 -29.46 31.76 7.05
N PRO A 27 -29.16 30.45 7.10
CA PRO A 27 -29.19 29.64 5.89
C PRO A 27 -30.64 29.47 5.44
N LEU A 28 -30.92 29.88 4.20
CA LEU A 28 -32.11 29.43 3.48
C LEU A 28 -31.92 27.93 3.21
N PHE A 29 -32.60 27.09 3.97
CA PHE A 29 -32.70 25.67 3.65
C PHE A 29 -33.55 25.53 2.38
N VAL A 30 -32.89 25.53 1.22
CA VAL A 30 -33.47 25.01 -0.01
C VAL A 30 -33.54 23.50 0.16
N SER A 31 -34.74 23.00 0.48
CA SER A 31 -35.03 21.56 0.42
C SER A 31 -35.06 21.15 -1.05
N CYS A 32 -33.90 20.79 -1.60
CA CYS A 32 -33.84 20.03 -2.84
C CYS A 32 -34.43 18.65 -2.55
N ASN A 33 -35.69 18.47 -2.94
CA ASN A 33 -36.35 17.18 -2.93
C ASN A 33 -35.92 16.42 -4.20
N ASP A 34 -34.62 16.16 -4.32
CA ASP A 34 -34.11 15.28 -5.35
C ASP A 34 -34.39 13.85 -4.88
N LYS A 35 -35.36 13.21 -5.55
CA LYS A 35 -35.50 11.78 -5.48
C LYS A 35 -34.18 11.19 -5.95
N GLU A 36 -33.35 10.72 -5.03
CA GLU A 36 -32.18 9.90 -5.33
C GLU A 36 -32.68 8.62 -5.99
N GLU A 37 -32.85 8.67 -7.30
CA GLU A 37 -32.76 7.50 -8.14
C GLU A 37 -31.37 6.94 -7.89
N THR A 38 -31.31 5.84 -7.14
CA THR A 38 -30.07 5.15 -6.78
C THR A 38 -29.52 4.52 -8.06
N GLN A 39 -28.95 5.33 -8.93
CA GLN A 39 -28.19 4.86 -10.08
C GLN A 39 -26.99 4.13 -9.50
N ASN A 40 -26.99 2.80 -9.62
CA ASN A 40 -25.81 2.01 -9.32
C ASN A 40 -24.65 2.64 -10.10
N PRO A 41 -23.61 3.16 -9.42
CA PRO A 41 -22.54 3.85 -10.10
C PRO A 41 -21.92 2.87 -11.10
N LYS A 42 -21.84 3.28 -12.37
CA LYS A 42 -21.20 2.47 -13.40
C LYS A 42 -19.77 2.16 -12.94
N PRO A 43 -19.26 0.94 -13.17
CA PRO A 43 -17.90 0.60 -12.83
C PRO A 43 -16.94 1.57 -13.52
N GLN A 44 -16.06 2.18 -12.73
CA GLN A 44 -15.04 3.13 -13.19
C GLN A 44 -13.68 2.48 -13.10
N LEU A 45 -12.84 2.72 -14.11
CA LEU A 45 -11.42 2.38 -14.09
C LEU A 45 -10.71 3.20 -13.01
N LEU A 46 -9.65 2.63 -12.45
CA LEU A 46 -8.77 3.28 -11.50
C LEU A 46 -7.89 4.31 -12.21
N ASN A 47 -7.74 5.47 -11.62
CA ASN A 47 -6.80 6.48 -12.11
C ASN A 47 -5.36 6.16 -11.68
N ASP A 48 -4.38 6.84 -12.30
CA ASP A 48 -2.96 6.59 -12.03
C ASP A 48 -2.56 6.82 -10.57
N SER A 49 -3.22 7.74 -9.86
CA SER A 49 -2.96 7.96 -8.42
C SER A 49 -3.39 6.74 -7.61
N GLN A 50 -4.56 6.17 -7.88
CA GLN A 50 -5.04 4.96 -7.20
C GLN A 50 -4.16 3.75 -7.51
N LEU A 51 -3.74 3.59 -8.78
CA LEU A 51 -2.82 2.53 -9.18
C LEU A 51 -1.44 2.68 -8.53
N SER A 52 -0.96 3.91 -8.35
CA SER A 52 0.29 4.20 -7.65
C SER A 52 0.19 3.93 -6.16
N THR A 53 -0.94 4.27 -5.52
CA THR A 53 -1.20 3.90 -4.13
C THR A 53 -1.19 2.39 -3.94
N ILE A 54 -1.87 1.64 -4.82
CA ILE A 54 -1.83 0.17 -4.80
C ILE A 54 -0.39 -0.33 -4.87
N HIS A 55 0.44 0.20 -5.78
CA HIS A 55 1.84 -0.19 -5.88
C HIS A 55 2.61 0.06 -4.58
N ASN A 56 2.48 1.24 -4.01
CA ASN A 56 3.25 1.68 -2.84
C ASN A 56 2.83 0.97 -1.54
N ASP A 57 1.60 0.46 -1.47
CA ASP A 57 1.08 -0.23 -0.28
C ASP A 57 1.52 -1.70 -0.20
N PHE A 58 2.10 -2.26 -1.27
CA PHE A 58 2.73 -3.57 -1.22
C PHE A 58 3.97 -3.53 -0.33
N VAL A 59 4.12 -4.54 0.53
CA VAL A 59 5.37 -4.81 1.24
C VAL A 59 5.79 -6.23 0.91
N PHE A 60 6.95 -6.41 0.28
CA PHE A 60 7.49 -7.73 -0.04
C PHE A 60 8.97 -7.81 0.35
N GLN A 61 9.22 -8.49 1.45
CA GLN A 61 10.52 -8.54 2.11
C GLN A 61 10.77 -9.91 2.74
N LEU A 62 11.99 -10.13 3.22
CA LEU A 62 12.29 -11.31 4.03
C LEU A 62 11.60 -11.25 5.40
N SER A 63 11.14 -12.40 5.89
CA SER A 63 10.77 -12.56 7.30
C SER A 63 12.02 -12.52 8.21
N GLU A 64 11.85 -12.50 9.52
CA GLU A 64 12.98 -12.60 10.46
C GLU A 64 13.86 -13.84 10.22
N GLU A 65 13.24 -15.01 10.02
CA GLU A 65 13.97 -16.26 9.75
C GLU A 65 14.62 -16.23 8.34
N GLY A 66 13.99 -15.55 7.38
CA GLY A 66 14.57 -15.27 6.06
C GLY A 66 15.81 -14.38 6.16
N LYS A 67 15.74 -13.31 6.96
CA LYS A 67 16.85 -12.39 7.23
C LYS A 67 18.00 -13.09 7.95
N GLU A 68 17.71 -13.91 8.96
CA GLU A 68 18.73 -14.70 9.66
C GLU A 68 19.44 -15.67 8.70
N LYS A 69 18.68 -16.38 7.85
CA LYS A 69 19.25 -17.26 6.84
C LYS A 69 20.13 -16.50 5.85
N PHE A 70 19.68 -15.33 5.38
CA PHE A 70 20.47 -14.47 4.50
C PHE A 70 21.74 -13.97 5.17
N ALA A 71 21.67 -13.54 6.43
CA ALA A 71 22.84 -13.08 7.20
C ALA A 71 23.88 -14.19 7.42
N ASN A 72 23.43 -15.43 7.64
CA ASN A 72 24.32 -16.57 7.89
C ASN A 72 24.94 -17.17 6.62
N GLU A 73 24.19 -17.22 5.51
CA GLU A 73 24.59 -17.94 4.29
C GLU A 73 24.91 -17.02 3.10
N GLY A 74 24.60 -15.72 3.21
CA GLY A 74 24.80 -14.71 2.17
C GLY A 74 24.09 -15.08 0.87
N GLU A 75 24.78 -14.85 -0.26
CA GLU A 75 24.26 -15.13 -1.61
C GLU A 75 23.83 -16.59 -1.82
N SER A 76 24.35 -17.54 -1.03
CA SER A 76 23.95 -18.95 -1.13
C SER A 76 22.47 -19.16 -0.77
N SER A 77 21.94 -18.35 0.15
CA SER A 77 20.52 -18.40 0.54
C SER A 77 19.57 -17.97 -0.57
N LEU A 78 20.04 -17.14 -1.52
CA LEU A 78 19.23 -16.65 -2.63
C LEU A 78 18.78 -17.78 -3.56
N ASN A 79 19.68 -18.73 -3.84
CA ASN A 79 19.34 -19.92 -4.63
C ASN A 79 18.31 -20.80 -3.89
N PHE A 80 18.43 -20.91 -2.56
CA PHE A 80 17.43 -21.61 -1.74
C PHE A 80 16.06 -20.93 -1.83
N PHE A 81 16.00 -19.61 -1.73
CA PHE A 81 14.75 -18.84 -1.86
C PHE A 81 14.09 -19.04 -3.23
N ILE A 82 14.88 -19.04 -4.31
CA ILE A 82 14.38 -19.33 -5.66
C ILE A 82 13.81 -20.76 -5.74
N GLN A 83 14.56 -21.76 -5.27
CA GLN A 83 14.11 -23.15 -5.30
C GLN A 83 12.83 -23.38 -4.49
N LEU A 84 12.70 -22.69 -3.35
CA LEU A 84 11.49 -22.71 -2.54
C LEU A 84 10.30 -22.17 -3.34
N ILE A 85 10.46 -21.03 -4.02
CA ILE A 85 9.41 -20.46 -4.85
C ILE A 85 9.06 -21.36 -6.04
N ASP A 86 10.05 -21.98 -6.69
CA ASP A 86 9.82 -22.92 -7.79
C ASP A 86 9.04 -24.16 -7.32
N LYS A 87 9.36 -24.68 -6.13
CA LYS A 87 8.61 -25.76 -5.47
C LYS A 87 7.17 -25.35 -5.19
N LEU A 88 6.95 -24.17 -4.62
CA LEU A 88 5.60 -23.67 -4.29
C LEU A 88 4.79 -23.38 -5.57
N ASN A 89 5.42 -22.83 -6.60
CA ASN A 89 4.81 -22.67 -7.92
C ASN A 89 4.41 -24.04 -8.49
N SER A 90 5.26 -25.06 -8.41
CA SER A 90 4.91 -26.41 -8.88
C SER A 90 3.74 -27.04 -8.11
N LYS A 91 3.57 -26.67 -6.83
CA LYS A 91 2.50 -27.16 -5.96
C LYS A 91 1.15 -26.46 -6.22
N TYR A 92 1.17 -25.16 -6.49
CA TYR A 92 -0.03 -24.32 -6.51
C TYR A 92 -0.41 -23.76 -7.88
N ASN A 93 0.51 -23.69 -8.85
CA ASN A 93 0.25 -23.05 -10.13
C ASN A 93 -0.66 -23.91 -11.01
N THR A 94 -1.95 -23.62 -10.94
CA THR A 94 -3.03 -24.23 -11.71
C THR A 94 -3.54 -23.27 -12.81
N ASN A 95 -2.86 -22.15 -13.02
CA ASN A 95 -3.30 -21.01 -13.83
C ASN A 95 -4.61 -20.38 -13.33
N HIS A 96 -4.86 -20.45 -12.02
CA HIS A 96 -6.00 -19.82 -11.38
C HIS A 96 -5.59 -18.48 -10.75
N TYR A 97 -6.53 -17.54 -10.67
CA TYR A 97 -6.25 -16.16 -10.25
C TYR A 97 -5.74 -16.04 -8.80
N ASP A 98 -6.07 -17.00 -7.95
CA ASP A 98 -5.72 -17.01 -6.52
C ASP A 98 -4.46 -17.86 -6.21
N ASP A 99 -3.76 -18.38 -7.21
CA ASP A 99 -2.62 -19.28 -6.98
C ASP A 99 -1.48 -18.59 -6.22
N GLY A 100 -1.20 -17.32 -6.52
CA GLY A 100 -0.22 -16.56 -5.73
C GLY A 100 -0.69 -16.28 -4.30
N ASP A 101 -1.99 -16.10 -4.07
CA ASP A 101 -2.53 -15.97 -2.71
C ASP A 101 -2.39 -17.29 -1.92
N LYS A 102 -2.52 -18.45 -2.59
CA LYS A 102 -2.23 -19.76 -1.98
C LYS A 102 -0.76 -19.90 -1.59
N ILE A 103 0.15 -19.49 -2.48
CA ILE A 103 1.60 -19.48 -2.21
C ILE A 103 1.91 -18.55 -1.02
N ALA A 104 1.40 -17.32 -1.04
CA ALA A 104 1.62 -16.34 0.04
C ALA A 104 1.09 -16.83 1.40
N ASN A 105 0.09 -17.70 1.39
CA ASN A 105 -0.48 -18.30 2.60
C ASN A 105 0.18 -19.60 3.04
N ASP A 106 1.05 -20.20 2.23
CA ASP A 106 1.75 -21.45 2.56
C ASP A 106 2.70 -21.23 3.75
N PRO A 107 2.73 -22.14 4.75
CA PRO A 107 3.64 -22.02 5.88
C PRO A 107 5.13 -21.97 5.49
N GLU A 108 5.56 -22.68 4.45
CA GLU A 108 6.95 -22.62 3.99
C GLU A 108 7.29 -21.26 3.39
N PHE A 109 6.34 -20.62 2.70
CA PHE A 109 6.51 -19.25 2.22
C PHE A 109 6.65 -18.28 3.39
N LYS A 110 5.67 -18.29 4.31
CA LYS A 110 5.61 -17.37 5.47
C LYS A 110 6.82 -17.50 6.39
N LYS A 111 7.47 -18.67 6.40
CA LYS A 111 8.71 -18.87 7.13
C LYS A 111 9.84 -17.97 6.65
N TYR A 112 9.97 -17.70 5.34
CA TYR A 112 11.12 -16.95 4.82
C TYR A 112 10.74 -15.59 4.22
N PHE A 113 9.47 -15.38 3.91
CA PHE A 113 8.98 -14.19 3.24
C PHE A 113 7.82 -13.56 4.00
N PHE A 114 7.77 -12.25 3.98
CA PHE A 114 6.65 -11.46 4.41
C PHE A 114 6.03 -10.74 3.21
N LEU A 115 4.72 -10.91 3.04
CA LEU A 115 3.94 -10.17 2.05
C LEU A 115 2.76 -9.47 2.73
N ASN A 116 2.71 -8.16 2.62
CA ASN A 116 1.50 -7.38 2.81
C ASN A 116 0.91 -7.04 1.44
N LYS A 117 -0.16 -7.74 1.04
CA LYS A 117 -0.92 -7.41 -0.17
C LYS A 117 -1.95 -6.33 0.16
N PRO A 118 -2.02 -5.22 -0.59
CA PRO A 118 -3.02 -4.18 -0.35
C PRO A 118 -4.43 -4.71 -0.59
N ASP A 119 -5.36 -4.25 0.24
CA ASP A 119 -6.77 -4.56 0.13
C ASP A 119 -7.44 -3.61 -0.88
N ILE A 120 -7.51 -4.06 -2.13
CA ILE A 120 -8.12 -3.28 -3.22
C ILE A 120 -9.62 -3.03 -3.01
N THR A 121 -10.30 -3.83 -2.17
CA THR A 121 -11.74 -3.65 -1.92
C THR A 121 -12.04 -2.33 -1.20
N LYS A 122 -11.04 -1.73 -0.55
CA LYS A 122 -11.10 -0.38 0.03
C LYS A 122 -11.11 0.73 -1.02
N VAL A 123 -10.61 0.43 -2.23
CA VAL A 123 -10.54 1.38 -3.36
C VAL A 123 -11.69 1.14 -4.33
N SER A 124 -11.97 -0.13 -4.67
CA SER A 124 -13.04 -0.50 -5.58
C SER A 124 -13.48 -1.95 -5.37
N LYS A 125 -14.80 -2.17 -5.42
CA LYS A 125 -15.39 -3.51 -5.36
C LYS A 125 -15.29 -4.28 -6.68
N SER A 126 -15.07 -3.58 -7.79
CA SER A 126 -15.04 -4.13 -9.15
C SER A 126 -13.65 -4.61 -9.60
N HIS A 127 -12.66 -4.54 -8.70
CA HIS A 127 -11.27 -4.84 -9.01
C HIS A 127 -10.73 -5.94 -8.12
N ARG A 128 -9.75 -6.67 -8.65
CA ARG A 128 -8.93 -7.61 -7.90
C ARG A 128 -7.46 -7.45 -8.24
N ILE A 129 -6.62 -7.98 -7.35
CA ILE A 129 -5.18 -8.04 -7.50
C ILE A 129 -4.77 -9.51 -7.56
N ASP A 130 -4.27 -9.91 -8.71
CA ASP A 130 -3.74 -11.25 -8.94
C ASP A 130 -2.21 -11.17 -8.79
N ILE A 131 -1.64 -11.99 -7.90
CA ILE A 131 -0.20 -12.00 -7.60
C ILE A 131 0.45 -13.29 -8.07
N ARG A 132 1.73 -13.24 -8.42
CA ARG A 132 2.56 -14.38 -8.85
C ARG A 132 3.99 -14.19 -8.38
N PHE A 133 4.70 -15.28 -8.11
CA PHE A 133 6.10 -15.23 -7.68
C PHE A 133 7.00 -15.94 -8.68
N LYS A 134 8.23 -15.43 -8.83
CA LYS A 134 9.24 -16.07 -9.68
C LYS A 134 10.63 -15.82 -9.14
N GLY A 135 11.53 -16.80 -9.30
CA GLY A 135 12.96 -16.55 -9.20
C GLY A 135 13.49 -15.84 -10.45
N ASP A 136 14.20 -14.72 -10.25
CA ASP A 136 14.96 -14.07 -11.29
C ASP A 136 16.36 -14.67 -11.34
N ASN A 137 16.64 -15.44 -12.39
CA ASN A 137 17.93 -16.11 -12.55
C ASN A 137 19.10 -15.14 -12.81
N VAL A 138 18.82 -13.90 -13.22
CA VAL A 138 19.82 -12.86 -13.48
C VAL A 138 20.18 -12.15 -12.19
N THR A 139 19.19 -11.64 -11.45
CA THR A 139 19.44 -10.92 -10.19
C THR A 139 19.57 -11.84 -8.98
N LYS A 140 19.30 -13.14 -9.16
CA LYS A 140 19.23 -14.14 -8.09
C LYS A 140 18.23 -13.77 -7.00
N GLN A 141 17.18 -13.03 -7.32
CA GLN A 141 16.19 -12.60 -6.32
C GLN A 141 14.83 -13.23 -6.59
N VAL A 142 14.06 -13.42 -5.53
CA VAL A 142 12.63 -13.69 -5.66
C VAL A 142 11.94 -12.37 -6.02
N VAL A 143 11.00 -12.46 -6.95
CA VAL A 143 10.26 -11.34 -7.48
C VAL A 143 8.77 -11.62 -7.38
N LEU A 144 8.04 -10.64 -6.84
CA LEU A 144 6.58 -10.58 -6.88
C LEU A 144 6.16 -9.87 -8.18
N PHE A 145 5.22 -10.49 -8.89
CA PHE A 145 4.49 -9.88 -10.00
C PHE A 145 3.04 -9.68 -9.58
N TYR A 146 2.43 -8.58 -9.99
CA TYR A 146 1.01 -8.38 -9.80
C TYR A 146 0.33 -7.76 -11.03
N ASP A 147 -0.95 -8.10 -11.16
CA ASP A 147 -1.89 -7.55 -12.13
C ASP A 147 -3.02 -6.85 -11.37
N VAL A 148 -3.54 -5.75 -11.92
CA VAL A 148 -4.77 -5.10 -11.42
C VAL A 148 -5.84 -5.28 -12.49
N ILE A 149 -6.94 -5.93 -12.12
CA ILE A 149 -7.96 -6.39 -13.06
C ILE A 149 -9.30 -5.82 -12.66
N CYS A 150 -9.96 -5.11 -13.58
CA CYS A 150 -11.36 -4.73 -13.48
C CYS A 150 -12.22 -5.86 -14.05
N PHE A 151 -12.90 -6.63 -13.20
CA PHE A 151 -13.69 -7.77 -13.67
C PHE A 151 -15.05 -7.37 -14.25
N ASP A 152 -15.60 -6.23 -13.83
CA ASP A 152 -16.85 -5.71 -14.41
C ASP A 152 -16.68 -5.22 -15.85
N LEU A 153 -15.49 -4.70 -16.18
CA LEU A 153 -15.16 -4.21 -17.52
C LEU A 153 -14.32 -5.20 -18.35
N ASN A 154 -13.86 -6.30 -17.72
CA ASN A 154 -12.97 -7.29 -18.32
C ASN A 154 -11.67 -6.68 -18.90
N VAL A 155 -11.04 -5.79 -18.14
CA VAL A 155 -9.81 -5.07 -18.54
C VAL A 155 -8.72 -5.26 -17.49
N ASN A 156 -7.48 -5.47 -17.95
CA ASN A 156 -6.29 -5.43 -17.09
C ASN A 156 -5.71 -4.01 -17.12
N GLU A 157 -5.76 -3.32 -15.98
CA GLU A 157 -5.29 -1.93 -15.84
C GLU A 157 -3.78 -1.85 -15.58
N ARG A 158 -3.23 -2.89 -14.95
CA ARG A 158 -1.80 -3.11 -14.78
C ARG A 158 -1.50 -4.58 -15.02
N VAL A 159 -0.40 -4.85 -15.72
CA VAL A 159 0.00 -6.20 -16.11
C VAL A 159 1.48 -6.41 -15.84
N ASN A 160 1.81 -7.52 -15.17
CA ASN A 160 3.15 -7.98 -14.83
C ASN A 160 4.00 -6.91 -14.13
N VAL A 161 3.39 -6.10 -13.26
CA VAL A 161 4.17 -5.10 -12.50
C VAL A 161 5.07 -5.82 -11.52
N ARG A 162 6.34 -5.44 -11.52
CA ARG A 162 7.42 -6.13 -10.82
C ARG A 162 7.74 -5.45 -9.49
N ILE A 163 7.77 -6.23 -8.41
CA ILE A 163 8.26 -5.84 -7.09
C ILE A 163 9.37 -6.82 -6.69
N PRO A 164 10.65 -6.42 -6.78
CA PRO A 164 11.74 -7.26 -6.27
C PRO A 164 11.66 -7.35 -4.75
N ILE A 165 12.16 -8.45 -4.18
CA ILE A 165 12.27 -8.56 -2.73
C ILE A 165 13.28 -7.56 -2.16
N GLU A 166 12.91 -6.90 -1.06
CA GLU A 166 13.82 -6.08 -0.28
C GLU A 166 14.70 -6.96 0.62
N LEU A 167 16.03 -6.74 0.58
CA LEU A 167 17.05 -7.56 1.24
C LEU A 167 17.73 -6.85 2.44
N ASP A 168 17.10 -5.80 2.95
CA ASP A 168 17.59 -4.91 4.01
C ASP A 168 17.45 -5.46 5.44
#